data_AF-A0A7S2NS21-F1
#
_entry.id   AF-A0A7S2NS21-F1
#
_cell.length_a   1.000
_cell.length_b   1.000
_cell.length_c   1.000
_cell.angle_alpha   90.00
_cell.angle_beta   90.00
_cell.angle_gamma   90.00
#
_symmetry.space_group_name_H-M   'P 1'
#
loop_
_entity.id
_entity.type
_entity.pdbx_description
1 polymer ?
#
loop_
_entity_poly.entity_id
_entity_poly.type
_entity_poly.pdbx_seq_one_letter_code
_entity_poly.pdbx_strand_id
1 'polypeptide(L)'
;RRVGANLLVPVAVSASAVAFSSSRIENWYMSVGSAAGAAATQLVDGSAATVQEVDVAKVRAILVGLGQRVNGPPGHPPPPPPATPSPKYYNVSGAGDGRWDGQYTLSGYDTSGYPTYVSPSKACPNAAHCSLYAWEGEWRLALRGKELFYTAGSKRSALPPLSGWQPAVEGIPPAPTLKAGPPV
;
A
#
# COMPACT_ATOMS: atom_id res chain seq x y z
N ARG A 1 50.88 1.00 3.54
CA ARG A 1 50.39 0.42 2.27
C ARG A 1 49.01 -0.19 2.54
N ARG A 2 47.91 0.56 2.36
CA ARG A 2 46.54 0.03 2.53
C ARG A 2 45.82 0.13 1.19
N VAL A 3 46.15 -0.79 0.29
CA VAL A 3 45.35 -1.02 -0.90
C VAL A 3 44.22 -1.92 -0.42
N GLY A 4 42.97 -1.49 -0.54
CA GLY A 4 41.81 -2.28 -0.10
C GLY A 4 41.90 -3.67 -0.69
N ALA A 5 42.10 -4.69 0.15
CA ALA A 5 42.21 -6.08 -0.30
C ALA A 5 40.90 -6.61 -0.90
N ASN A 6 39.81 -5.85 -0.74
CA ASN A 6 38.48 -6.15 -1.24
C ASN A 6 37.95 -4.92 -1.99
N LEU A 7 37.77 -5.03 -3.31
CA LEU A 7 37.14 -3.99 -4.13
C LEU A 7 35.61 -4.13 -4.01
N LEU A 8 34.91 -3.05 -3.68
CA LEU A 8 33.45 -3.02 -3.73
C LEU A 8 33.00 -2.85 -5.18
N VAL A 9 32.45 -3.90 -5.77
CA VAL A 9 31.94 -3.90 -7.14
C VAL A 9 30.41 -3.72 -7.10
N PRO A 10 29.86 -2.53 -7.44
CA PRO A 10 28.41 -2.29 -7.37
C PRO A 10 27.61 -3.08 -8.42
N VAL A 11 28.27 -3.65 -9.42
CA VAL A 11 27.63 -4.25 -10.60
C VAL A 11 27.57 -5.78 -10.52
N ALA A 12 28.39 -6.40 -9.67
CA ALA A 12 28.46 -7.86 -9.51
C ALA A 12 27.49 -8.33 -8.42
N VAL A 13 26.20 -8.00 -8.58
CA VAL A 13 25.14 -8.49 -7.69
C VAL A 13 24.72 -9.91 -8.09
N SER A 14 24.86 -10.85 -7.16
CA SER A 14 24.29 -12.19 -7.31
C SER A 14 22.78 -12.10 -7.23
N ALA A 15 22.09 -12.19 -8.37
CA ALA A 15 20.65 -11.98 -8.49
C ALA A 15 20.05 -12.93 -9.52
N SER A 16 18.76 -13.26 -9.37
CA SER A 16 18.04 -14.06 -10.37
C SER A 16 17.88 -13.28 -11.68
N ALA A 17 17.60 -13.98 -12.79
CA ALA A 17 17.37 -13.32 -14.09
C ALA A 17 16.24 -12.26 -14.04
N VAL A 18 15.21 -12.49 -13.22
CA VAL A 18 14.09 -11.55 -12.99
C VAL A 18 14.54 -10.34 -12.17
N ALA A 19 15.42 -10.53 -11.19
CA ALA A 19 16.00 -9.43 -10.44
C ALA A 19 16.96 -8.60 -11.31
N PHE A 20 17.70 -9.24 -12.22
CA PHE A 20 18.57 -8.55 -13.17
C PHE A 20 17.80 -7.77 -14.25
N SER A 21 16.63 -8.25 -14.69
CA SER A 21 15.76 -7.45 -15.57
C SER A 21 15.18 -6.24 -14.84
N SER A 22 14.91 -6.35 -13.54
CA SER A 22 14.38 -5.26 -12.71
C SER A 22 15.44 -4.22 -12.31
N SER A 23 16.73 -4.59 -12.28
CA SER A 23 17.82 -3.67 -11.94
C SER A 23 18.23 -2.74 -13.10
N ARG A 24 17.68 -2.94 -14.31
CA ARG A 24 17.94 -2.07 -15.49
C ARG A 24 17.27 -0.70 -15.41
N ILE A 25 16.59 -0.38 -14.32
CA ILE A 25 16.03 0.94 -14.11
C ILE A 25 17.14 1.85 -13.57
N GLU A 26 17.37 2.98 -14.25
CA GLU A 26 18.46 3.94 -13.97
C GLU A 26 18.54 4.32 -12.48
N ASN A 27 17.39 4.58 -11.86
CA ASN A 27 17.29 4.94 -10.44
C ASN A 27 17.85 3.86 -9.50
N TRP A 28 17.80 2.60 -9.91
CA TRP A 28 18.29 1.47 -9.14
C TRP A 28 19.81 1.40 -9.18
N TYR A 29 20.39 1.59 -10.37
CA TYR A 29 21.84 1.62 -10.56
C TYR A 29 22.49 2.79 -9.80
N MET A 30 21.87 3.96 -9.85
CA MET A 30 22.28 5.12 -9.04
C MET A 30 22.23 4.80 -7.54
N SER A 31 21.20 4.07 -7.09
CA SER A 31 21.05 3.72 -5.68
C SER A 31 22.13 2.75 -5.19
N VAL A 32 22.43 1.72 -5.97
CA VAL A 32 23.50 0.77 -5.65
C VAL A 32 24.88 1.43 -5.73
N GLY A 33 25.09 2.32 -6.70
CA GLY A 33 26.32 3.11 -6.80
C GLY A 33 26.58 3.97 -5.57
N SER A 34 25.56 4.72 -5.12
CA SER A 34 25.64 5.52 -3.89
C SER A 34 25.92 4.68 -2.65
N ALA A 35 25.28 3.51 -2.53
CA ALA A 35 25.50 2.59 -1.42
C ALA A 35 26.93 2.04 -1.41
N ALA A 36 27.46 1.64 -2.57
CA ALA A 36 28.83 1.16 -2.71
C ALA A 36 29.86 2.26 -2.41
N GLY A 37 29.60 3.50 -2.83
CA GLY A 37 30.44 4.66 -2.49
C GLY A 37 30.50 4.91 -0.98
N ALA A 38 29.35 4.94 -0.32
CA ALA A 38 29.27 5.13 1.14
C ALA A 38 29.97 4.00 1.93
N ALA A 39 29.91 2.76 1.43
CA ALA A 39 30.66 1.64 1.99
C ALA A 39 32.17 1.74 1.73
N ALA A 40 32.59 2.20 0.55
CA ALA A 40 33.99 2.37 0.19
C ALA A 40 34.69 3.44 1.06
N THR A 41 33.98 4.52 1.40
CA THR A 41 34.49 5.54 2.32
C THR A 41 34.89 4.94 3.68
N GLN A 42 34.10 4.01 4.22
CA GLN A 42 34.43 3.36 5.50
C GLN A 42 35.71 2.52 5.44
N LEU A 43 35.99 1.89 4.29
CA LEU A 43 37.22 1.13 4.06
C LEU A 43 38.45 2.06 3.93
N VAL A 44 38.29 3.18 3.23
CA VAL A 44 39.37 4.16 3.02
C VAL A 44 39.72 4.88 4.32
N ASP A 45 38.72 5.30 5.08
CA ASP A 45 38.89 6.00 6.36
C ASP A 45 39.36 5.07 7.49
N GLY A 46 39.47 3.76 7.23
CA GLY A 46 39.89 2.76 8.20
C GLY A 46 38.85 2.45 9.28
N SER A 47 37.60 2.87 9.08
CA SER A 47 36.46 2.52 9.95
C SER A 47 36.04 1.06 9.82
N ALA A 48 36.36 0.42 8.70
CA ALA A 48 36.21 -1.01 8.46
C ALA A 48 37.50 -1.55 7.81
N ALA A 49 38.00 -2.70 8.24
CA ALA A 49 39.19 -3.32 7.65
C ALA A 49 38.82 -4.26 6.48
N THR A 50 37.62 -4.83 6.52
CA THR A 50 37.11 -5.77 5.52
C THR A 50 35.70 -5.38 5.05
N VAL A 51 35.26 -5.93 3.92
CA VAL A 51 33.90 -5.64 3.39
C VAL A 51 32.80 -6.17 4.28
N GLN A 52 33.08 -7.21 5.06
CA GLN A 52 32.16 -7.81 6.01
C GLN A 52 31.96 -6.93 7.27
N GLU A 53 32.90 -6.02 7.54
CA GLU A 53 32.88 -5.11 8.69
C GLU A 53 32.22 -3.76 8.38
N VAL A 54 31.77 -3.54 7.14
CA VAL A 54 31.10 -2.30 6.76
C VAL A 54 29.85 -2.10 7.61
N ASP A 55 29.76 -0.95 8.27
CA ASP A 55 28.62 -0.57 9.07
C ASP A 55 27.44 -0.20 8.16
N VAL A 56 26.51 -1.13 8.03
CA VAL A 56 25.30 -0.99 7.22
C VAL A 56 24.37 0.10 7.78
N ALA A 57 24.39 0.38 9.09
CA ALA A 57 23.57 1.43 9.67
C ALA A 57 24.06 2.82 9.24
N LYS A 58 25.38 3.02 9.20
CA LYS A 58 25.98 4.26 8.67
C LYS A 58 25.71 4.44 7.17
N VAL A 59 25.88 3.39 6.38
CA VAL A 59 25.52 3.42 4.95
C VAL A 59 24.05 3.81 4.80
N ARG A 60 23.15 3.15 5.52
CA ARG A 60 21.71 3.44 5.49
C ARG A 60 21.39 4.89 5.87
N ALA A 61 22.04 5.44 6.89
CA ALA A 61 21.84 6.83 7.29
C ALA A 61 22.20 7.81 6.18
N ILE A 62 23.31 7.57 5.47
CA ILE A 62 23.73 8.38 4.32
C ILE A 62 22.69 8.27 3.20
N LEU A 63 22.25 7.07 2.84
CA LEU A 63 21.29 6.85 1.77
C LEU A 63 19.93 7.49 2.07
N VAL A 64 19.44 7.39 3.31
CA VAL A 64 18.21 8.06 3.75
C VAL A 64 18.37 9.60 3.70
N GLY A 65 19.53 10.12 4.09
CA GLY A 65 19.85 11.55 3.96
C GLY A 65 19.83 12.05 2.49
N LEU A 66 20.18 11.17 1.55
CA LEU A 66 20.07 11.42 0.11
C LEU A 66 18.66 11.18 -0.46
N GLY A 67 17.66 10.93 0.40
CA GLY A 67 16.28 10.70 0.00
C GLY A 67 16.00 9.30 -0.57
N GLN A 68 16.95 8.35 -0.45
CA GLN A 68 16.75 6.99 -0.94
C GLN A 68 15.87 6.17 0.00
N ARG A 69 14.93 5.42 -0.59
CA ARG A 69 14.01 4.54 0.14
C ARG A 69 14.68 3.18 0.36
N VAL A 70 15.42 3.05 1.46
CA VAL A 70 16.12 1.80 1.83
C VAL A 70 15.18 0.77 2.47
N ASN A 71 14.07 1.23 3.05
CA ASN A 71 13.02 0.39 3.60
C ASN A 71 11.87 0.26 2.61
N GLY A 72 11.35 -0.96 2.48
CA GLY A 72 10.04 -1.16 1.88
C GLY A 72 8.96 -0.40 2.65
N PRO A 73 7.79 -0.16 2.05
CA PRO A 73 6.63 0.29 2.81
C PRO A 73 6.43 -0.65 4.02
N PRO A 74 5.91 -0.14 5.16
CA PRO A 74 5.58 -0.99 6.29
C PRO A 74 4.78 -2.19 5.79
N GLY A 75 5.17 -3.41 6.21
CA GLY A 75 4.37 -4.59 5.88
C GLY A 75 2.92 -4.33 6.27
N HIS A 76 1.96 -4.71 5.41
CA HIS A 76 0.56 -4.50 5.71
C HIS A 76 0.25 -5.07 7.10
N PRO A 77 -0.36 -4.28 8.00
CA PRO A 77 -0.76 -4.81 9.29
C PRO A 77 -1.67 -6.01 9.04
N PRO A 78 -1.57 -7.08 9.86
CA PRO A 78 -2.43 -8.24 9.69
C PRO A 78 -3.89 -7.77 9.69
N PRO A 79 -4.72 -8.31 8.79
CA PRO A 79 -6.13 -7.96 8.78
C PRO A 79 -6.75 -8.28 10.16
N PRO A 80 -7.71 -7.46 10.62
CA PRO A 80 -8.52 -7.81 11.78
C PRO A 80 -9.24 -9.14 11.50
N PRO A 81 -9.62 -9.88 12.55
CA PRO A 81 -10.42 -11.09 12.40
C PRO A 81 -11.67 -10.83 11.54
N PRO A 82 -12.09 -11.79 10.69
CA PRO A 82 -13.33 -11.66 9.93
C PRO A 82 -14.50 -11.32 10.86
N ALA A 83 -15.28 -10.29 10.52
CA ALA A 83 -16.47 -9.95 11.30
C ALA A 83 -17.57 -10.97 11.06
N THR A 84 -17.84 -11.80 12.06
CA THR A 84 -19.00 -12.70 12.08
C THR A 84 -19.96 -12.27 13.20
N PRO A 85 -21.23 -11.96 12.90
CA PRO A 85 -21.87 -12.00 11.59
C PRO A 85 -21.73 -10.70 10.78
N SER A 86 -21.52 -10.83 9.48
CA SER A 86 -21.49 -9.70 8.53
C SER A 86 -22.90 -9.35 8.05
N PRO A 87 -23.28 -8.06 7.92
CA PRO A 87 -24.57 -7.67 7.36
C PRO A 87 -24.78 -8.20 5.95
N LYS A 88 -26.02 -8.56 5.59
CA LYS A 88 -26.43 -8.97 4.23
C LYS A 88 -26.23 -7.85 3.21
N TYR A 89 -26.50 -6.63 3.62
CA TYR A 89 -26.41 -5.45 2.78
C TYR A 89 -26.14 -4.20 3.59
N TYR A 90 -25.67 -3.15 2.91
CA TYR A 90 -25.63 -1.78 3.39
C TYR A 90 -26.44 -0.89 2.45
N ASN A 91 -27.29 -0.04 3.01
CA ASN A 91 -27.92 1.05 2.26
C ASN A 91 -27.07 2.30 2.43
N VAL A 92 -26.58 2.84 1.31
CA VAL A 92 -25.82 4.08 1.23
C VAL A 92 -26.77 5.21 0.82
N SER A 93 -26.70 6.33 1.53
CA SER A 93 -27.50 7.52 1.21
C SER A 93 -26.76 8.81 1.53
N GLY A 94 -27.04 9.86 0.77
CA GLY A 94 -26.52 11.20 1.02
C GLY A 94 -25.09 11.40 0.54
N ALA A 95 -24.63 10.59 -0.41
CA ALA A 95 -23.43 10.91 -1.17
C ALA A 95 -23.67 12.20 -1.99
N GLY A 96 -22.66 13.06 -2.15
CA GLY A 96 -22.76 14.23 -3.01
C GLY A 96 -22.93 13.89 -4.50
N ASP A 97 -22.69 12.64 -4.84
CA ASP A 97 -23.01 12.08 -6.15
C ASP A 97 -23.96 10.89 -5.97
N GLY A 98 -25.20 11.08 -6.42
CA GLY A 98 -26.30 10.13 -6.26
C GLY A 98 -26.07 8.76 -6.94
N ARG A 99 -25.04 8.60 -7.78
CA ARG A 99 -24.67 7.27 -8.31
C ARG A 99 -24.20 6.30 -7.23
N TRP A 100 -23.72 6.83 -6.11
CA TRP A 100 -23.21 6.04 -4.98
C TRP A 100 -24.30 5.64 -4.00
N ASP A 101 -25.46 6.30 -4.05
CA ASP A 101 -26.61 5.97 -3.23
C ASP A 101 -27.29 4.69 -3.72
N GLY A 102 -27.81 3.91 -2.77
CA GLY A 102 -28.49 2.64 -3.04
C GLY A 102 -28.01 1.50 -2.17
N GLN A 103 -28.44 0.30 -2.53
CA GLN A 103 -28.14 -0.91 -1.76
C GLN A 103 -26.87 -1.59 -2.29
N TYR A 104 -26.01 -2.01 -1.36
CA TYR A 104 -24.79 -2.77 -1.60
C TYR A 104 -24.93 -4.11 -0.91
N THR A 105 -24.98 -5.21 -1.67
CA THR A 105 -25.18 -6.56 -1.14
C THR A 105 -23.86 -7.28 -0.98
N LEU A 106 -23.75 -8.13 0.05
CA LEU A 106 -22.54 -8.90 0.31
C LEU A 106 -22.25 -9.81 -0.90
N SER A 107 -21.08 -9.60 -1.51
CA SER A 107 -20.63 -10.38 -2.66
C SER A 107 -19.66 -11.50 -2.26
N GLY A 108 -18.97 -11.37 -1.12
CA GLY A 108 -17.96 -12.31 -0.68
C GLY A 108 -16.93 -11.65 0.23
N TYR A 109 -15.77 -12.29 0.36
CA TYR A 109 -14.65 -11.81 1.16
C TYR A 109 -13.41 -11.65 0.29
N ASP A 110 -12.58 -10.66 0.57
CA ASP A 110 -11.28 -10.52 -0.08
C ASP A 110 -10.25 -11.53 0.48
N THR A 111 -9.05 -11.54 -0.11
CA THR A 111 -7.93 -12.40 0.34
C THR A 111 -7.47 -12.10 1.77
N SER A 112 -7.88 -10.95 2.32
CA SER A 112 -7.58 -10.51 3.67
C SER A 112 -8.72 -10.80 4.65
N GLY A 113 -9.82 -11.41 4.19
CA GLY A 113 -10.97 -11.78 5.01
C GLY A 113 -11.99 -10.66 5.27
N TYR A 114 -11.88 -9.52 4.59
CA TYR A 114 -12.87 -8.43 4.70
C TYR A 114 -14.06 -8.66 3.77
N PRO A 115 -15.29 -8.36 4.23
CA PRO A 115 -16.46 -8.46 3.37
C PRO A 115 -16.43 -7.39 2.27
N THR A 116 -16.74 -7.82 1.06
CA THR A 116 -16.89 -6.95 -0.11
C THR A 116 -18.37 -6.87 -0.48
N TYR A 117 -18.88 -5.65 -0.61
CA TYR A 117 -20.25 -5.40 -1.02
C TYR A 117 -20.29 -4.72 -2.38
N VAL A 118 -21.27 -5.08 -3.22
CA VAL A 118 -21.43 -4.54 -4.57
C VAL A 118 -22.85 -4.03 -4.76
N SER A 119 -22.99 -2.90 -5.48
CA SER A 119 -24.29 -2.40 -5.86
C SER A 119 -24.69 -2.89 -7.27
N PRO A 120 -25.94 -3.32 -7.49
CA PRO A 120 -26.47 -3.62 -8.82
C PRO A 120 -26.91 -2.35 -9.59
N SER A 121 -26.67 -1.16 -9.03
CA SER A 121 -27.08 0.11 -9.64
C SER A 121 -26.51 0.30 -11.03
N LYS A 122 -27.40 0.58 -12.01
CA LYS A 122 -27.02 0.95 -13.39
C LYS A 122 -26.36 2.33 -13.48
N ALA A 123 -26.36 3.11 -12.39
CA ALA A 123 -25.64 4.37 -12.30
C ALA A 123 -24.12 4.18 -12.27
N CYS A 124 -23.65 2.96 -11.94
CA CYS A 124 -22.25 2.59 -12.01
C CYS A 124 -21.88 2.25 -13.48
N PRO A 125 -20.84 2.87 -14.06
CA PRO A 125 -20.49 2.68 -15.46
C PRO A 125 -20.17 1.21 -15.79
N ASN A 126 -20.65 0.74 -16.95
CA ASN A 126 -20.64 -0.66 -17.34
C ASN A 126 -19.27 -1.34 -17.17
N ALA A 127 -19.28 -2.51 -16.51
CA ALA A 127 -18.16 -3.35 -16.04
C ALA A 127 -17.48 -2.91 -14.72
N ALA A 128 -17.72 -1.70 -14.20
CA ALA A 128 -17.22 -1.28 -12.90
C ALA A 128 -18.36 -1.30 -11.86
N HIS A 129 -18.40 -2.32 -11.02
CA HIS A 129 -19.36 -2.38 -9.92
C HIS A 129 -19.00 -1.30 -8.89
N CYS A 130 -19.95 -0.44 -8.51
CA CYS A 130 -19.80 0.36 -7.31
C CYS A 130 -19.63 -0.60 -6.14
N SER A 131 -18.52 -0.47 -5.44
CA SER A 131 -18.09 -1.43 -4.45
C SER A 131 -17.74 -0.75 -3.14
N LEU A 132 -18.12 -1.42 -2.05
CA LEU A 132 -17.76 -1.09 -0.69
C LEU A 132 -16.82 -2.18 -0.18
N TYR A 133 -15.56 -1.83 0.03
CA TYR A 133 -14.50 -2.77 0.38
C TYR A 133 -13.43 -2.11 1.26
N ALA A 134 -12.63 -2.93 1.95
CA ALA A 134 -11.49 -2.46 2.72
C ALA A 134 -10.19 -2.56 1.90
N TRP A 135 -9.33 -1.56 2.00
CA TRP A 135 -7.96 -1.62 1.48
C TRP A 135 -7.04 -0.83 2.40
N GLU A 136 -5.90 -1.42 2.77
CA GLU A 136 -4.92 -0.79 3.67
C GLU A 136 -5.47 -0.34 5.03
N GLY A 137 -6.52 -1.02 5.51
CA GLY A 137 -7.15 -0.70 6.80
C GLY A 137 -8.11 0.48 6.75
N GLU A 138 -8.46 0.95 5.56
CA GLU A 138 -9.49 1.95 5.31
C GLU A 138 -10.64 1.37 4.53
N TRP A 139 -11.87 1.78 4.87
CA TRP A 139 -13.05 1.44 4.09
C TRP A 139 -13.19 2.39 2.93
N ARG A 140 -13.51 1.85 1.76
CA ARG A 140 -13.57 2.58 0.49
C ARG A 140 -14.91 2.34 -0.17
N LEU A 141 -15.49 3.41 -0.67
CA LEU A 141 -16.63 3.40 -1.57
C LEU A 141 -16.12 3.88 -2.93
N ALA A 142 -15.93 2.93 -3.85
CA ALA A 142 -15.09 3.12 -5.02
C ALA A 142 -15.45 2.16 -6.16
N LEU A 143 -14.96 2.50 -7.36
CA LEU A 143 -14.95 1.59 -8.50
C LEU A 143 -13.71 0.71 -8.36
N ARG A 144 -13.90 -0.57 -8.01
CA ARG A 144 -12.79 -1.48 -7.68
C ARG A 144 -11.73 -1.49 -8.79
N GLY A 145 -10.50 -1.10 -8.43
CA GLY A 145 -9.34 -1.10 -9.34
C GLY A 145 -9.25 0.08 -10.30
N LYS A 146 -10.07 1.13 -10.15
CA LYS A 146 -10.01 2.35 -10.96
C LYS A 146 -9.85 3.61 -10.11
N GLU A 147 -10.94 4.02 -9.45
CA GLU A 147 -11.12 5.38 -8.93
C GLU A 147 -11.69 5.36 -7.51
N LEU A 148 -11.21 6.27 -6.67
CA LEU A 148 -11.53 6.37 -5.24
C LEU A 148 -12.38 7.60 -4.95
N PHE A 149 -13.61 7.39 -4.48
CA PHE A 149 -14.59 8.47 -4.29
C PHE A 149 -14.81 8.83 -2.83
N TYR A 150 -15.03 7.85 -1.97
CA TYR A 150 -15.14 8.11 -0.53
C TYR A 150 -14.32 7.11 0.26
N THR A 151 -13.77 7.60 1.37
CA THR A 151 -13.03 6.78 2.32
C THR A 151 -13.57 7.00 3.72
N ALA A 152 -13.53 5.97 4.54
CA ALA A 152 -13.76 6.08 5.96
C ALA A 152 -12.60 5.43 6.71
N GLY A 153 -11.89 6.28 7.44
CA GLY A 153 -10.77 5.88 8.28
C GLY A 153 -11.28 5.27 9.57
N SER A 154 -11.49 3.95 9.58
CA SER A 154 -11.55 3.21 10.83
C SER A 154 -10.38 2.25 10.83
N LYS A 155 -9.24 2.69 11.37
CA LYS A 155 -8.05 1.84 11.53
C LYS A 155 -8.50 0.53 12.16
N ARG A 156 -8.60 -0.53 11.35
CA ARG A 156 -8.91 -1.93 11.74
C ARG A 156 -10.37 -2.29 12.03
N SER A 157 -11.37 -1.55 11.54
CA SER A 157 -12.76 -2.07 11.65
C SER A 157 -12.98 -3.23 10.68
N ALA A 158 -13.45 -4.36 11.20
CA ALA A 158 -13.79 -5.54 10.40
C ALA A 158 -15.08 -5.36 9.57
N LEU A 159 -15.89 -4.32 9.86
CA LEU A 159 -17.08 -3.94 9.09
C LEU A 159 -17.03 -2.47 8.64
N PRO A 160 -17.72 -2.12 7.54
CA PRO A 160 -17.89 -0.75 7.11
C PRO A 160 -18.45 0.15 8.23
N PRO A 161 -17.85 1.32 8.50
CA PRO A 161 -18.39 2.27 9.45
C PRO A 161 -19.68 2.90 8.89
N LEU A 162 -20.67 3.09 9.76
CA LEU A 162 -21.97 3.65 9.39
C LEU A 162 -21.92 5.16 9.11
N SER A 163 -20.90 5.84 9.60
CA SER A 163 -20.68 7.29 9.46
C SER A 163 -19.18 7.61 9.47
N GLY A 164 -18.82 8.89 9.30
CA GLY A 164 -17.41 9.32 9.27
C GLY A 164 -16.72 9.12 7.92
N TRP A 165 -17.50 8.98 6.85
CA TRP A 165 -17.00 9.00 5.49
C TRP A 165 -16.50 10.39 5.12
N GLN A 166 -15.50 10.45 4.25
CA GLN A 166 -14.95 11.68 3.71
C GLN A 166 -14.80 11.53 2.19
N PRO A 167 -15.02 12.60 1.42
CA PRO A 167 -14.69 12.62 0.00
C PRO A 167 -13.19 12.37 -0.17
N ALA A 168 -12.85 11.43 -1.04
CA ALA A 168 -11.48 11.20 -1.48
C ALA A 168 -11.17 12.12 -2.68
N VAL A 169 -10.08 11.86 -3.40
CA VAL A 169 -9.57 12.71 -4.50
C VAL A 169 -10.65 13.05 -5.54
N GLU A 170 -11.55 12.11 -5.83
CA GLU A 170 -12.63 12.28 -6.81
C GLU A 170 -14.03 12.39 -6.18
N GLY A 171 -14.09 12.43 -4.85
CA GLY A 171 -15.34 12.49 -4.10
C GLY A 171 -16.00 13.87 -4.17
N ILE A 172 -17.31 13.89 -4.39
CA ILE A 172 -18.11 15.12 -4.34
C ILE A 172 -18.77 15.20 -2.96
N PRO A 173 -18.60 16.28 -2.17
CA PRO A 173 -19.32 16.45 -0.92
C PRO A 173 -20.84 16.61 -1.16
N PRO A 174 -21.72 16.18 -0.24
CA PRO A 174 -21.44 15.59 1.09
C PRO A 174 -20.95 14.14 1.09
N ALA A 175 -20.39 13.72 2.23
CA ALA A 175 -20.00 12.33 2.42
C ALA A 175 -21.21 11.43 2.70
N PRO A 176 -21.20 10.18 2.21
CA PRO A 176 -22.31 9.25 2.39
C PRO A 176 -22.48 8.80 3.85
N THR A 177 -23.70 8.36 4.15
CA THR A 177 -24.04 7.64 5.38
C THR A 177 -24.52 6.23 5.06
N LEU A 178 -24.18 5.28 5.92
CA LEU A 178 -24.48 3.86 5.73
C LEU A 178 -25.45 3.36 6.78
N LYS A 179 -26.39 2.50 6.36
CA LYS A 179 -27.26 1.73 7.26
C LYS A 179 -27.07 0.24 7.01
N ALA A 180 -26.68 -0.51 8.03
CA ALA A 180 -26.51 -1.95 7.96
C ALA A 180 -27.88 -2.65 7.95
N GLY A 181 -28.02 -3.65 7.07
CA GLY A 181 -29.12 -4.61 7.10
C GLY A 181 -28.92 -5.71 8.15
N PRO A 182 -29.83 -6.69 8.22
CA PRO A 182 -29.69 -7.81 9.15
C PRO A 182 -28.43 -8.64 8.85
N PRO A 183 -27.81 -9.25 9.88
CA PRO A 183 -26.68 -10.16 9.71
C PRO A 183 -27.03 -11.39 8.86
N VAL A 184 -26.02 -11.96 8.18
CA VAL A 184 -26.07 -13.29 7.55
C VAL A 184 -25.83 -14.38 8.58
#